data_AF-A0A852DCN4-F1
#
_entry.id   AF-A0A852DCN4-F1
#
_cell.length_a   1.000
_cell.length_b   1.000
_cell.length_c   1.000
_cell.angle_alpha   90.00
_cell.angle_beta   90.00
_cell.angle_gamma   90.00
#
_symmetry.space_group_name_H-M   'P 1'
#
loop_
_entity.id
_entity.type
_entity.pdbx_description
1 polymer ?
#
loop_
_entity_poly.entity_id
_entity_poly.type
_entity_poly.pdbx_seq_one_letter_code
_entity_poly.pdbx_strand_id
1 'polypeptide(L)'
;QSMDSTLHYIHNDSDLSTNSSFSPEEERKSKVQDVVPQALLDQYLSMTDPSRAQTVDTEIAKHCAYSLPGVALTLGRQNWHCLKDTYETLASDMQWKVRRTLAFSIHELAVILGDQLTAGDLVPVFNGFLKDLDEVRIGVLKHLHDFLKLLHVDKRREYLYQLQEFLVTDNSRNWRFRAELAEQLILLLDLYSARDIYDYLRPIAFSLCADKVSSVRWISYKLVSEMVKKLYMASTPTFVVDLMNELVEKFCRCHKWSGRQTFVFICQTISEDDCLPMDQFA
;
A
#
# COMPACT_ATOMS: atom_id res chain seq x y z
N GLN A 1 72.78 19.71 22.87
CA GLN A 1 72.49 19.27 21.49
C GLN A 1 71.47 18.14 21.56
N SER A 2 70.42 18.21 20.72
CA SER A 2 69.24 17.33 20.61
C SER A 2 68.24 17.47 21.77
N MET A 3 67.22 18.34 21.73
CA MET A 3 66.00 18.38 20.89
C MET A 3 65.15 17.11 21.00
N ASP A 4 64.12 17.20 21.83
CA ASP A 4 62.95 16.33 21.84
C ASP A 4 61.78 17.15 21.26
N SER A 5 61.23 16.69 20.14
CA SER A 5 60.28 17.45 19.31
C SER A 5 58.89 16.83 19.42
N THR A 6 58.01 17.51 20.15
CA THR A 6 56.59 17.18 20.27
C THR A 6 55.88 17.42 18.95
N LEU A 7 55.45 16.34 18.29
CA LEU A 7 54.63 16.36 17.07
C LEU A 7 53.19 16.79 17.40
N HIS A 8 52.80 17.98 16.95
CA HIS A 8 51.41 18.39 16.84
C HIS A 8 50.80 17.77 15.56
N TYR A 9 49.86 16.83 15.74
CA TYR A 9 49.01 16.36 14.65
C TYR A 9 47.92 17.39 14.36
N ILE A 10 47.94 17.95 13.15
CA ILE A 10 46.87 18.77 12.59
C ILE A 10 45.84 17.81 11.99
N HIS A 11 44.64 17.78 12.58
CA HIS A 11 43.48 17.08 12.04
C HIS A 11 42.83 18.00 11.01
N ASN A 12 42.89 17.61 9.74
CA ASN A 12 42.25 18.33 8.63
C ASN A 12 41.19 17.42 8.02
N ASP A 13 40.04 17.32 8.68
CA ASP A 13 38.84 16.68 8.12
C ASP A 13 38.03 17.75 7.40
N SER A 14 38.16 17.77 6.08
CA SER A 14 37.27 18.49 5.18
C SER A 14 36.02 17.65 4.94
N ASP A 15 35.01 17.82 5.80
CA ASP A 15 33.65 17.33 5.56
C ASP A 15 33.00 18.16 4.44
N LEU A 16 32.95 17.59 3.24
CA LEU A 16 32.01 18.02 2.19
C LEU A 16 30.60 17.56 2.59
N SER A 17 29.96 18.34 3.47
CA SER A 17 28.51 18.35 3.59
C SER A 17 27.95 19.38 2.60
N THR A 18 27.48 18.91 1.46
CA THR A 18 26.64 19.72 0.56
C THR A 18 25.26 19.89 1.18
N ASN A 19 25.17 20.73 2.20
CA ASN A 19 23.90 21.33 2.62
C ASN A 19 23.63 22.51 1.70
N SER A 20 22.93 22.28 0.59
CA SER A 20 22.37 23.37 -0.22
C SER A 20 21.16 23.96 0.51
N SER A 21 21.41 24.82 1.50
CA SER A 21 20.40 25.69 2.07
C SER A 21 20.01 26.73 1.01
N PHE A 22 18.95 26.45 0.25
CA PHE A 22 18.38 27.40 -0.71
C PHE A 22 17.90 28.65 0.03
N SER A 23 18.08 29.81 -0.58
CA SER A 23 17.54 31.05 -0.02
C SER A 23 16.00 31.07 -0.18
N PRO A 24 15.22 31.70 0.72
CA PRO A 24 13.75 31.76 0.62
C PRO A 24 13.24 32.33 -0.72
N GLU A 25 14.04 33.16 -1.38
CA GLU A 25 13.74 33.71 -2.71
C GLU A 25 13.92 32.70 -3.84
N GLU A 26 14.85 31.74 -3.71
CA GLU A 26 15.06 30.66 -4.67
C GLU A 26 13.98 29.59 -4.55
N GLU A 27 13.54 29.32 -3.32
CA GLU A 27 12.42 28.42 -3.01
C GLU A 27 11.06 28.98 -3.47
N ARG A 28 10.92 30.31 -3.52
CA ARG A 28 9.76 30.97 -4.15
C ARG A 28 9.82 30.91 -5.67
N LYS A 29 11.00 31.05 -6.29
CA LYS A 29 11.17 30.93 -7.75
C LYS A 29 10.93 29.52 -8.25
N SER A 30 11.20 28.50 -7.43
CA SER A 30 11.00 27.10 -7.79
C SER A 30 9.53 26.67 -7.79
N LYS A 31 8.59 27.47 -7.25
CA LYS A 31 7.16 27.15 -7.16
C LYS A 31 6.26 27.97 -8.09
N VAL A 32 6.85 28.56 -9.15
CA VAL A 32 6.15 29.38 -10.13
C VAL A 32 5.48 28.50 -11.18
N GLN A 33 4.20 28.74 -11.43
CA GLN A 33 3.41 28.09 -12.48
C GLN A 33 2.40 29.06 -13.10
N ASP A 34 1.82 28.73 -14.25
CA ASP A 34 0.93 29.58 -15.05
C ASP A 34 -0.52 29.05 -15.19
N VAL A 35 -0.85 27.95 -14.51
CA VAL A 35 -2.14 27.24 -14.60
C VAL A 35 -3.20 27.89 -13.71
N VAL A 36 -2.84 28.26 -12.48
CA VAL A 36 -3.74 28.88 -11.50
C VAL A 36 -3.15 30.20 -10.99
N PRO A 37 -3.96 31.15 -10.49
CA PRO A 37 -3.45 32.34 -9.82
C PRO A 37 -2.50 31.98 -8.67
N GLN A 38 -1.27 32.52 -8.69
CA GLN A 38 -0.23 32.16 -7.71
C GLN A 38 -0.69 32.37 -6.26
N ALA A 39 -1.47 33.42 -5.99
CA ALA A 39 -2.01 33.70 -4.67
C ALA A 39 -2.89 32.55 -4.12
N LEU A 40 -3.60 31.82 -4.99
CA LEU A 40 -4.40 30.65 -4.57
C LEU A 40 -3.51 29.45 -4.24
N LEU A 41 -2.46 29.23 -5.05
CA LEU A 41 -1.48 28.19 -4.79
C LEU A 41 -0.73 28.46 -3.48
N ASP A 42 -0.22 29.67 -3.29
CA ASP A 42 0.49 30.08 -2.07
C ASP A 42 -0.40 29.90 -0.83
N GLN A 43 -1.69 30.26 -0.93
CA GLN A 43 -2.65 30.05 0.14
C GLN A 43 -2.81 28.56 0.47
N TYR A 44 -2.90 27.70 -0.55
CA TYR A 44 -2.99 26.25 -0.37
C TYR A 44 -1.72 25.68 0.27
N LEU A 45 -0.54 26.04 -0.24
CA LEU A 45 0.75 25.58 0.28
C LEU A 45 0.97 26.01 1.75
N SER A 46 0.47 27.19 2.12
CA SER A 46 0.56 27.68 3.50
C SER A 46 -0.32 26.89 4.50
N MET A 47 -1.18 25.98 4.04
CA MET A 47 -1.98 25.11 4.92
C MET A 47 -1.14 24.09 5.67
N THR A 48 0.09 23.81 5.22
CA THR A 48 1.05 22.92 5.89
C THR A 48 2.14 23.67 6.65
N ASP A 49 2.02 25.00 6.79
CA ASP A 49 3.01 25.81 7.52
C ASP A 49 2.97 25.47 9.03
N PRO A 50 4.10 25.06 9.64
CA PRO A 50 4.19 24.75 11.07
C PRO A 50 3.73 25.88 11.99
N SER A 51 3.94 27.14 11.59
CA SER A 51 3.55 28.32 12.39
C SER A 51 2.04 28.48 12.49
N ARG A 52 1.31 28.09 11.43
CA ARG A 52 -0.15 28.06 11.39
C ARG A 52 -0.72 26.79 12.03
N ALA A 53 0.00 25.67 11.92
CA ALA A 53 -0.37 24.39 12.52
C ALA A 53 -0.35 24.43 14.07
N GLN A 54 0.53 25.24 14.67
CA GLN A 54 0.64 25.36 16.13
C GLN A 54 -0.46 26.18 16.81
N THR A 55 -1.23 26.97 16.04
CA THR A 55 -2.08 28.00 16.64
C THR A 55 -3.59 27.83 16.48
N VAL A 56 -4.15 27.10 15.49
CA VAL A 56 -5.63 27.09 15.36
C VAL A 56 -6.35 25.80 14.93
N ASP A 57 -5.87 24.92 14.06
CA ASP A 57 -6.76 23.79 13.66
C ASP A 57 -6.02 22.59 13.03
N THR A 58 -6.00 21.46 13.74
CA THR A 58 -5.47 20.19 13.21
C THR A 58 -6.27 19.66 12.02
N GLU A 59 -7.45 20.21 11.75
CA GLU A 59 -8.25 19.88 10.57
C GLU A 59 -7.75 20.58 9.30
N ILE A 60 -6.99 21.69 9.38
CA ILE A 60 -6.48 22.37 8.17
C ILE A 60 -5.54 21.47 7.37
N ALA A 61 -4.55 20.85 8.01
CA ALA A 61 -3.64 19.92 7.34
C ALA A 61 -4.39 18.71 6.75
N LYS A 62 -5.42 18.23 7.44
CA LYS A 62 -6.28 17.16 6.95
C LYS A 62 -7.09 17.59 5.72
N HIS A 63 -7.64 18.79 5.69
CA HIS A 63 -8.32 19.36 4.52
C HIS A 63 -7.34 19.57 3.35
N CYS A 64 -6.11 19.98 3.65
CA CYS A 64 -5.03 20.07 2.67
C CYS A 64 -4.76 18.69 2.04
N ALA A 65 -4.54 17.65 2.85
CA ALA A 65 -4.38 16.27 2.38
C ALA A 65 -5.57 15.76 1.55
N TYR A 66 -6.80 16.04 2.00
CA TYR A 66 -8.01 15.62 1.29
C TYR A 66 -8.13 16.23 -0.11
N SER A 67 -7.72 17.49 -0.27
CA SER A 67 -7.83 18.22 -1.53
C SER A 67 -6.61 18.07 -2.45
N LEU A 68 -5.49 17.52 -1.94
CA LEU A 68 -4.23 17.39 -2.67
C LEU A 68 -4.36 16.72 -4.04
N PRO A 69 -5.08 15.59 -4.21
CA PRO A 69 -5.26 14.99 -5.53
C PRO A 69 -5.97 15.92 -6.52
N GLY A 70 -6.96 16.68 -6.06
CA GLY A 70 -7.68 17.65 -6.90
C GLY A 70 -6.80 18.83 -7.33
N VAL A 71 -5.95 19.32 -6.43
CA VAL A 71 -4.97 20.37 -6.74
C VAL A 71 -3.90 19.84 -7.70
N ALA A 72 -3.39 18.62 -7.47
CA ALA A 72 -2.43 17.96 -8.35
C ALA A 72 -3.00 17.73 -9.76
N LEU A 73 -4.26 17.31 -9.85
CA LEU A 73 -4.96 17.15 -11.13
C LEU A 73 -5.08 18.49 -11.87
N THR A 74 -5.41 19.57 -11.14
CA THR A 74 -5.55 20.92 -11.72
C THR A 74 -4.22 21.46 -12.23
N LEU A 75 -3.16 21.38 -11.42
CA LEU A 75 -1.82 21.85 -11.80
C LEU A 75 -1.16 20.99 -12.88
N GLY A 76 -1.51 19.70 -12.91
CA GLY A 76 -0.92 18.70 -13.78
C GLY A 76 0.49 18.27 -13.33
N ARG A 77 0.90 17.09 -13.79
CA ARG A 77 2.20 16.48 -13.43
C ARG A 77 3.43 17.34 -13.70
N GLN A 78 3.38 18.24 -14.67
CA GLN A 78 4.49 19.15 -15.02
C GLN A 78 4.82 20.09 -13.85
N ASN A 79 3.81 20.43 -13.05
CA ASN A 79 3.89 21.33 -11.91
C ASN A 79 3.95 20.60 -10.56
N TRP A 80 4.23 19.29 -10.55
CA TRP A 80 4.33 18.49 -9.31
C TRP A 80 5.38 19.04 -8.34
N HIS A 81 6.46 19.62 -8.87
CA HIS A 81 7.51 20.27 -8.09
C HIS A 81 6.97 21.38 -7.15
N CYS A 82 5.84 22.01 -7.48
CA CYS A 82 5.19 23.00 -6.62
C CYS A 82 4.52 22.37 -5.38
N LEU A 83 4.10 21.10 -5.48
CA LEU A 83 3.33 20.38 -4.45
C LEU A 83 4.16 19.36 -3.67
N LYS A 84 5.36 18.99 -4.16
CA LYS A 84 6.17 17.91 -3.60
C LYS A 84 6.46 18.09 -2.10
N ASP A 85 6.93 19.27 -1.69
CA ASP A 85 7.22 19.53 -0.27
C ASP A 85 5.96 19.45 0.61
N THR A 86 4.83 19.94 0.09
CA THR A 86 3.53 19.86 0.77
C THR A 86 3.09 18.40 0.91
N TYR A 87 3.25 17.59 -0.14
CA TYR A 87 2.99 16.16 -0.10
C TYR A 87 3.85 15.43 0.94
N GLU A 88 5.16 15.67 0.96
CA GLU A 88 6.09 15.06 1.91
C GLU A 88 5.79 15.49 3.36
N THR A 89 5.43 16.76 3.55
CA THR A 89 5.00 17.29 4.87
C THR A 89 3.74 16.57 5.36
N LEU A 90 2.73 16.42 4.50
CA LEU A 90 1.48 15.73 4.85
C LEU A 90 1.68 14.22 5.08
N ALA A 91 2.57 13.59 4.30
CA ALA A 91 2.90 12.17 4.43
C ALA A 91 3.62 11.84 5.74
N SER A 92 4.36 12.81 6.28
CA SER A 92 5.12 12.69 7.53
C SER A 92 4.45 13.39 8.73
N ASP A 93 3.23 13.91 8.55
CA ASP A 93 2.52 14.68 9.57
C ASP A 93 2.35 13.89 10.87
N MET A 94 2.53 14.54 12.03
CA MET A 94 2.42 13.88 13.34
C MET A 94 1.02 13.28 13.59
N GLN A 95 -0.03 13.86 12.99
CA GLN A 95 -1.40 13.40 13.13
C GLN A 95 -1.69 12.27 12.13
N TRP A 96 -1.93 11.07 12.65
CA TRP A 96 -2.26 9.91 11.81
C TRP A 96 -3.50 10.13 10.93
N LYS A 97 -4.43 11.01 11.33
CA LYS A 97 -5.62 11.35 10.52
C LYS A 97 -5.26 12.06 9.21
N VAL A 98 -4.18 12.86 9.20
CA VAL A 98 -3.66 13.53 7.99
C VAL A 98 -3.03 12.49 7.09
N ARG A 99 -2.09 11.70 7.63
CA ARG A 99 -1.42 10.61 6.90
C ARG A 99 -2.43 9.60 6.32
N ARG A 100 -3.44 9.22 7.10
CA ARG A 100 -4.56 8.37 6.65
C ARG A 100 -5.27 9.00 5.46
N THR A 101 -5.62 10.27 5.53
CA THR A 101 -6.33 10.96 4.44
C THR A 101 -5.53 10.89 3.14
N LEU A 102 -4.21 11.06 3.23
CA LEU A 102 -3.32 10.93 2.08
C LEU A 102 -3.20 9.48 1.59
N ALA A 103 -3.09 8.50 2.51
CA ALA A 103 -3.07 7.08 2.16
C ALA A 103 -4.29 6.63 1.37
N PHE A 104 -5.48 7.16 1.67
CA PHE A 104 -6.72 6.89 0.92
C PHE A 104 -6.75 7.47 -0.50
N SER A 105 -5.79 8.33 -0.88
CA SER A 105 -5.80 9.00 -2.19
C SER A 105 -4.48 8.89 -2.96
N ILE A 106 -3.51 8.13 -2.44
CA ILE A 106 -2.19 7.98 -3.08
C ILE A 106 -2.24 7.30 -4.46
N HIS A 107 -3.22 6.42 -4.70
CA HIS A 107 -3.47 5.79 -6.00
C HIS A 107 -3.95 6.79 -7.06
N GLU A 108 -4.80 7.75 -6.68
CA GLU A 108 -5.23 8.85 -7.56
C GLU A 108 -4.04 9.73 -7.94
N LEU A 109 -3.16 10.04 -6.97
CA LEU A 109 -1.91 10.76 -7.26
C LEU A 109 -1.02 9.98 -8.24
N ALA A 110 -0.93 8.66 -8.10
CA ALA A 110 -0.15 7.84 -9.03
C ALA A 110 -0.69 7.91 -10.47
N VAL A 111 -2.02 7.92 -10.64
CA VAL A 111 -2.66 8.12 -11.96
C VAL A 111 -2.30 9.49 -12.55
N ILE A 112 -2.34 10.55 -11.74
CA ILE A 112 -2.06 11.92 -12.18
C ILE A 112 -0.59 12.10 -12.58
N LEU A 113 0.33 11.58 -11.75
CA LEU A 113 1.76 11.82 -11.88
C LEU A 113 2.44 10.91 -12.90
N GLY A 114 1.91 9.70 -13.10
CA GLY A 114 2.47 8.70 -14.01
C GLY A 114 3.76 8.06 -13.48
N ASP A 115 4.32 7.14 -14.27
CA ASP A 115 5.28 6.13 -13.83
C ASP A 115 6.53 6.69 -13.15
N GLN A 116 7.19 7.68 -13.75
CA GLN A 116 8.48 8.20 -13.27
C GLN A 116 8.36 8.88 -11.90
N LEU A 117 7.38 9.78 -11.76
CA LEU A 117 7.13 10.50 -10.51
C LEU A 117 6.53 9.57 -9.45
N THR A 118 5.68 8.62 -9.84
CA THR A 118 5.16 7.61 -8.92
C THR A 118 6.29 6.78 -8.32
N ALA A 119 7.23 6.32 -9.15
CA ALA A 119 8.37 5.53 -8.69
C ALA A 119 9.32 6.33 -7.80
N GLY A 120 9.59 7.60 -8.15
CA GLY A 120 10.52 8.46 -7.41
C GLY A 120 9.95 8.99 -6.10
N ASP A 121 8.70 9.44 -6.10
CA ASP A 121 8.15 10.25 -4.99
C ASP A 121 7.04 9.50 -4.22
N LEU A 122 6.16 8.74 -4.89
CA LEU A 122 5.02 8.11 -4.22
C LEU A 122 5.35 6.75 -3.61
N VAL A 123 6.14 5.92 -4.29
CA VAL A 123 6.52 4.58 -3.79
C VAL A 123 7.21 4.63 -2.42
N PRO A 124 8.15 5.54 -2.13
CA PRO A 124 8.74 5.67 -0.79
C PRO A 124 7.71 5.96 0.29
N VAL A 125 6.76 6.87 0.03
CA VAL A 125 5.69 7.23 0.97
C VAL A 125 4.70 6.09 1.15
N PHE A 126 4.32 5.42 0.05
CA PHE A 126 3.48 4.22 0.09
C PHE A 126 4.08 3.15 1.01
N ASN A 127 5.37 2.89 0.87
CA ASN A 127 6.10 1.95 1.73
C ASN A 127 6.17 2.42 3.20
N GLY A 128 6.19 3.73 3.43
CA GLY A 128 6.04 4.31 4.76
C GLY A 128 4.68 4.00 5.37
N PHE A 129 3.59 4.22 4.61
CA PHE A 129 2.22 3.95 5.07
C PHE A 129 1.95 2.47 5.36
N LEU A 130 2.61 1.54 4.66
CA LEU A 130 2.52 0.10 4.97
C LEU A 130 3.00 -0.25 6.38
N LYS A 131 3.95 0.54 6.91
CA LYS A 131 4.59 0.36 8.22
C LYS A 131 3.97 1.24 9.31
N ASP A 132 2.95 2.03 8.98
CA ASP A 132 2.27 2.95 9.88
C ASP A 132 1.23 2.20 10.75
N LEU A 133 0.43 2.93 11.54
CA LEU A 133 -0.68 2.37 12.30
C LEU A 133 -1.73 1.73 11.39
N ASP A 134 -2.45 0.72 11.88
CA ASP A 134 -3.57 0.09 11.14
C ASP A 134 -4.58 1.11 10.57
N GLU A 135 -4.81 2.22 11.28
CA GLU A 135 -5.70 3.31 10.85
C GLU A 135 -5.22 4.05 9.59
N VAL A 136 -3.92 4.06 9.32
CA VAL A 136 -3.32 4.60 8.09
C VAL A 136 -3.19 3.50 7.04
N ARG A 137 -2.70 2.31 7.45
CA ARG A 137 -2.52 1.14 6.57
C ARG A 137 -3.80 0.76 5.84
N ILE A 138 -4.97 0.92 6.46
CA ILE A 138 -6.26 0.61 5.83
C ILE A 138 -6.54 1.47 4.59
N GLY A 139 -6.01 2.70 4.53
CA GLY A 139 -6.14 3.56 3.36
C GLY A 139 -5.36 3.03 2.17
N VAL A 140 -4.14 2.55 2.42
CA VAL A 140 -3.34 1.84 1.41
C VAL A 140 -4.03 0.54 1.01
N LEU A 141 -4.47 -0.26 1.98
CA LEU A 141 -5.07 -1.57 1.72
C LEU A 141 -6.29 -1.44 0.81
N LYS A 142 -7.20 -0.51 1.10
CA LYS A 142 -8.41 -0.26 0.30
C LYS A 142 -8.18 0.03 -1.18
N HIS A 143 -6.99 0.49 -1.54
CA HIS A 143 -6.63 0.85 -2.90
C HIS A 143 -5.35 0.15 -3.35
N LEU A 144 -5.03 -0.99 -2.72
CA LEU A 144 -3.79 -1.72 -2.94
C LEU A 144 -3.71 -2.23 -4.38
N HIS A 145 -4.79 -2.82 -4.89
CA HIS A 145 -4.87 -3.24 -6.29
C HIS A 145 -4.63 -2.06 -7.24
N ASP A 146 -5.32 -0.94 -7.01
CA ASP A 146 -5.30 0.21 -7.93
C ASP A 146 -3.90 0.84 -7.99
N PHE A 147 -3.23 0.98 -6.85
CA PHE A 147 -1.85 1.47 -6.82
C PHE A 147 -0.87 0.49 -7.47
N LEU A 148 -0.92 -0.80 -7.09
CA LEU A 148 0.01 -1.80 -7.60
C LEU A 148 -0.12 -2.02 -9.10
N LYS A 149 -1.33 -1.90 -9.67
CA LYS A 149 -1.58 -2.03 -11.11
C LYS A 149 -0.83 -0.97 -11.93
N LEU A 150 -0.56 0.20 -11.36
CA LEU A 150 0.18 1.29 -12.01
C LEU A 150 1.70 1.08 -11.98
N LEU A 151 2.20 0.13 -11.17
CA LEU A 151 3.62 -0.15 -11.09
C LEU A 151 4.07 -1.12 -12.18
N HIS A 152 5.31 -0.95 -12.65
CA HIS A 152 5.98 -1.93 -13.50
C HIS A 152 6.02 -3.31 -12.82
N VAL A 153 5.93 -4.37 -13.64
CA VAL A 153 5.78 -5.76 -13.19
C VAL A 153 6.86 -6.18 -12.18
N ASP A 154 8.12 -5.79 -12.42
CA ASP A 154 9.24 -6.14 -11.53
C ASP A 154 9.08 -5.50 -10.14
N LYS A 155 8.75 -4.21 -10.11
CA LYS A 155 8.52 -3.48 -8.85
C LYS A 155 7.28 -3.99 -8.13
N ARG A 156 6.20 -4.28 -8.86
CA ARG A 156 4.97 -4.86 -8.31
C ARG A 156 5.24 -6.20 -7.62
N ARG A 157 6.07 -7.06 -8.21
CA ARG A 157 6.42 -8.37 -7.65
C ARG A 157 7.10 -8.27 -6.29
N GLU A 158 7.87 -7.21 -6.02
CA GLU A 158 8.53 -6.99 -4.71
C GLU A 158 7.53 -6.93 -3.54
N TYR A 159 6.27 -6.55 -3.80
CA TYR A 159 5.22 -6.44 -2.78
C TYR A 159 4.61 -7.78 -2.35
N LEU A 160 4.85 -8.88 -3.06
CA LEU A 160 4.28 -10.20 -2.73
C LEU A 160 4.64 -10.62 -1.29
N TYR A 161 5.88 -10.35 -0.86
CA TYR A 161 6.35 -10.67 0.48
C TYR A 161 5.73 -9.78 1.57
N GLN A 162 5.27 -8.59 1.21
CA GLN A 162 4.68 -7.63 2.15
C GLN A 162 3.19 -7.93 2.38
N LEU A 163 2.52 -8.64 1.46
CA LEU A 163 1.09 -8.96 1.59
C LEU A 163 0.76 -9.73 2.88
N GLN A 164 1.67 -10.60 3.33
CA GLN A 164 1.48 -11.35 4.59
C GLN A 164 1.47 -10.43 5.82
N GLU A 165 2.13 -9.28 5.76
CA GLU A 165 2.21 -8.33 6.88
C GLU A 165 0.83 -7.75 7.22
N PHE A 166 -0.10 -7.70 6.25
CA PHE A 166 -1.48 -7.28 6.49
C PHE A 166 -2.31 -8.26 7.33
N LEU A 167 -1.86 -9.50 7.51
CA LEU A 167 -2.49 -10.43 8.48
C LEU A 167 -2.18 -10.02 9.92
N VAL A 168 -1.07 -9.30 10.14
CA VAL A 168 -0.64 -8.83 11.45
C VAL A 168 -1.18 -7.41 11.65
N THR A 169 -2.24 -7.31 12.43
CA THR A 169 -2.90 -6.05 12.82
C THR A 169 -2.50 -5.69 14.24
N ASP A 170 -2.33 -4.40 14.53
CA ASP A 170 -2.10 -3.85 15.88
C ASP A 170 -3.20 -4.31 16.85
N ASN A 171 -4.44 -4.41 16.35
CA ASN A 171 -5.59 -4.86 17.10
C ASN A 171 -6.21 -6.12 16.50
N SER A 172 -6.02 -7.26 17.15
CA SER A 172 -6.59 -8.55 16.73
C SER A 172 -8.13 -8.55 16.55
N ARG A 173 -8.85 -7.60 17.14
CA ARG A 173 -10.31 -7.43 16.96
C ARG A 173 -10.67 -6.68 15.68
N ASN A 174 -9.71 -6.11 14.95
CA ASN A 174 -9.92 -5.38 13.71
C ASN A 174 -10.20 -6.32 12.53
N TRP A 175 -11.31 -7.05 12.62
CA TRP A 175 -11.72 -8.00 11.59
C TRP A 175 -12.08 -7.31 10.27
N ARG A 176 -12.48 -6.03 10.30
CA ARG A 176 -12.78 -5.25 9.10
C ARG A 176 -11.54 -5.04 8.23
N PHE A 177 -10.38 -4.84 8.86
CA PHE A 177 -9.11 -4.77 8.14
C PHE A 177 -8.80 -6.08 7.42
N ARG A 178 -9.00 -7.22 8.09
CA ARG A 178 -8.78 -8.56 7.49
C ARG A 178 -9.83 -8.91 6.43
N ALA A 179 -11.06 -8.44 6.59
CA ALA A 179 -12.09 -8.53 5.56
C ALA A 179 -11.68 -7.74 4.31
N GLU A 180 -11.22 -6.50 4.47
CA GLU A 180 -10.68 -5.69 3.36
C GLU A 180 -9.49 -6.37 2.69
N LEU A 181 -8.58 -6.99 3.46
CA LEU A 181 -7.48 -7.78 2.89
C LEU A 181 -8.00 -8.89 1.98
N ALA A 182 -9.04 -9.61 2.40
CA ALA A 182 -9.64 -10.65 1.57
C ALA A 182 -10.23 -10.10 0.27
N GLU A 183 -10.93 -8.96 0.33
CA GLU A 183 -11.48 -8.28 -0.86
C GLU A 183 -10.39 -7.84 -1.83
N GLN A 184 -9.32 -7.23 -1.32
CA GLN A 184 -8.21 -6.75 -2.13
C GLN A 184 -7.41 -7.90 -2.75
N LEU A 185 -7.23 -9.01 -2.02
CA LEU A 185 -6.55 -10.18 -2.56
C LEU A 185 -7.28 -10.78 -3.76
N ILE A 186 -8.62 -10.70 -3.81
CA ILE A 186 -9.41 -11.15 -4.98
C ILE A 186 -8.99 -10.33 -6.21
N LEU A 187 -8.94 -9.01 -6.08
CA LEU A 187 -8.52 -8.12 -7.17
C LEU A 187 -7.06 -8.34 -7.57
N LEU A 188 -6.18 -8.56 -6.58
CA LEU A 188 -4.76 -8.79 -6.82
C LEU A 188 -4.48 -10.09 -7.57
N LEU A 189 -5.40 -11.07 -7.58
CA LEU A 189 -5.24 -12.28 -8.40
C LEU A 189 -4.93 -11.90 -9.85
N ASP A 190 -5.58 -10.87 -10.41
CA ASP A 190 -5.39 -10.44 -11.80
C ASP A 190 -4.02 -9.84 -12.11
N LEU A 191 -3.27 -9.39 -11.10
CA LEU A 191 -1.97 -8.74 -11.30
C LEU A 191 -0.78 -9.71 -11.28
N TYR A 192 -0.99 -10.94 -10.84
CA TYR A 192 0.05 -11.92 -10.58
C TYR A 192 -0.11 -13.23 -11.36
N SER A 193 1.02 -13.93 -11.55
CA SER A 193 1.04 -15.22 -12.22
C SER A 193 0.42 -16.31 -11.33
N ALA A 194 0.00 -17.43 -11.94
CA ALA A 194 -0.50 -18.59 -11.19
C ALA A 194 0.49 -19.10 -10.14
N ARG A 195 1.80 -19.09 -10.46
CA ARG A 195 2.85 -19.46 -9.51
C ARG A 195 2.88 -18.53 -8.31
N ASP A 196 2.80 -17.23 -8.53
CA ASP A 196 2.85 -16.25 -7.44
C ASP A 196 1.63 -16.33 -6.53
N ILE A 197 0.47 -16.55 -7.13
CA ILE A 197 -0.76 -16.77 -6.40
C ILE A 197 -0.63 -18.00 -5.50
N TYR A 198 -0.11 -19.10 -6.06
CA TYR A 198 0.09 -20.36 -5.36
C TYR A 198 1.13 -20.24 -4.23
N ASP A 199 2.26 -19.58 -4.49
CA ASP A 199 3.38 -19.50 -3.55
C ASP A 199 3.11 -18.47 -2.42
N TYR A 200 2.51 -17.32 -2.74
CA TYR A 200 2.41 -16.18 -1.81
C TYR A 200 1.00 -15.87 -1.33
N LEU A 201 -0.03 -15.91 -2.20
CA LEU A 201 -1.39 -15.49 -1.82
C LEU A 201 -2.19 -16.62 -1.17
N ARG A 202 -2.00 -17.87 -1.62
CA ARG A 202 -2.62 -19.07 -1.06
C ARG A 202 -2.48 -19.19 0.47
N PRO A 203 -1.28 -19.09 1.10
CA PRO A 203 -1.17 -19.21 2.54
C PRO A 203 -1.97 -18.12 3.28
N ILE A 204 -2.07 -16.91 2.71
CA ILE A 204 -2.85 -15.80 3.25
C ILE A 204 -4.35 -16.12 3.16
N ALA A 205 -4.82 -16.57 1.99
CA ALA A 205 -6.21 -16.99 1.78
C ALA A 205 -6.64 -18.06 2.80
N PHE A 206 -5.79 -19.08 3.03
CA PHE A 206 -6.09 -20.12 4.01
C PHE A 206 -6.09 -19.61 5.47
N SER A 207 -5.27 -18.62 5.79
CA SER A 207 -5.33 -17.97 7.10
C SER A 207 -6.70 -17.29 7.30
N LEU A 208 -7.19 -16.57 6.28
CA LEU A 208 -8.48 -15.89 6.29
C LEU A 208 -9.67 -16.85 6.32
N CYS A 209 -9.60 -18.00 5.64
CA CYS A 209 -10.61 -19.07 5.74
C CYS A 209 -10.72 -19.68 7.14
N ALA A 210 -9.65 -19.57 7.94
CA ALA A 210 -9.59 -20.01 9.33
C ALA A 210 -9.86 -18.88 10.34
N ASP A 211 -10.26 -17.69 9.89
CA ASP A 211 -10.48 -16.53 10.77
C ASP A 211 -11.54 -16.82 11.85
N LYS A 212 -11.41 -16.18 13.01
CA LYS A 212 -12.36 -16.30 14.11
C LYS A 212 -13.73 -15.70 13.76
N VAL A 213 -13.76 -14.66 12.92
CA VAL A 213 -14.97 -13.92 12.54
C VAL A 213 -15.56 -14.49 11.24
N SER A 214 -16.84 -14.87 11.29
CA SER A 214 -17.49 -15.50 10.13
C SER A 214 -17.52 -14.63 8.89
N SER A 215 -17.70 -13.30 9.03
CA SER A 215 -17.73 -12.37 7.91
C SER A 215 -16.42 -12.37 7.10
N VAL A 216 -15.27 -12.49 7.78
CA VAL A 216 -13.97 -12.61 7.09
C VAL A 216 -13.91 -13.92 6.31
N ARG A 217 -14.36 -15.02 6.93
CA ARG A 217 -14.37 -16.33 6.28
C ARG A 217 -15.24 -16.35 5.01
N TRP A 218 -16.43 -15.75 5.05
CA TRP A 218 -17.31 -15.66 3.87
C TRP A 218 -16.64 -15.02 2.66
N ILE A 219 -15.95 -13.90 2.84
CA ILE A 219 -15.22 -13.24 1.74
C ILE A 219 -14.07 -14.12 1.27
N SER A 220 -13.35 -14.77 2.19
CA SER A 220 -12.24 -15.65 1.84
C SER A 220 -12.64 -16.88 1.03
N TYR A 221 -13.90 -17.35 1.13
CA TYR A 221 -14.39 -18.45 0.30
C TYR A 221 -14.43 -18.03 -1.17
N LYS A 222 -14.88 -16.80 -1.45
CA LYS A 222 -14.83 -16.21 -2.79
C LYS A 222 -13.39 -16.04 -3.27
N LEU A 223 -12.47 -15.61 -2.40
CA LEU A 223 -11.04 -15.55 -2.72
C LEU A 223 -10.46 -16.91 -3.14
N VAL A 224 -10.77 -17.98 -2.41
CA VAL A 224 -10.32 -19.33 -2.77
C VAL A 224 -10.98 -19.79 -4.08
N SER A 225 -12.25 -19.50 -4.28
CA SER A 225 -12.98 -19.80 -5.51
C SER A 225 -12.31 -19.19 -6.75
N GLU A 226 -12.06 -17.88 -6.74
CA GLU A 226 -11.37 -17.18 -7.83
C GLU A 226 -9.92 -17.65 -8.01
N MET A 227 -9.24 -18.03 -6.91
CA MET A 227 -7.92 -18.62 -6.98
C MET A 227 -7.93 -19.97 -7.70
N VAL A 228 -8.88 -20.86 -7.38
CA VAL A 228 -9.06 -22.15 -8.07
C VAL A 228 -9.29 -21.93 -9.55
N LYS A 229 -10.22 -21.03 -9.91
CA LYS A 229 -10.52 -20.69 -11.31
C LYS A 229 -9.27 -20.22 -12.06
N LYS A 230 -8.50 -19.30 -11.46
CA LYS A 230 -7.28 -18.77 -12.07
C LYS A 230 -6.20 -19.82 -12.24
N LEU A 231 -5.97 -20.67 -11.24
CA LEU A 231 -4.99 -21.75 -11.32
C LEU A 231 -5.38 -22.82 -12.35
N TYR A 232 -6.68 -23.10 -12.50
CA TYR A 232 -7.19 -24.03 -13.50
C TYR A 232 -6.96 -23.51 -14.92
N MET A 233 -7.26 -22.24 -15.17
CA MET A 233 -7.08 -21.61 -16.48
C MET A 233 -5.59 -21.46 -16.88
N ALA A 234 -4.67 -21.47 -15.92
CA ALA A 234 -3.24 -21.21 -16.16
C ALA A 234 -2.46 -22.37 -16.82
N SER A 235 -3.13 -23.44 -17.29
CA SER A 235 -2.49 -24.64 -17.85
C SER A 235 -1.48 -25.32 -16.90
N THR A 236 -1.64 -25.10 -15.59
CA THR A 236 -0.85 -25.71 -14.51
C THR A 236 -1.74 -26.61 -13.65
N PRO A 237 -2.16 -27.79 -14.15
CA PRO A 237 -3.17 -28.62 -13.49
C PRO A 237 -2.73 -29.09 -12.10
N THR A 238 -1.42 -29.25 -11.86
CA THR A 238 -0.87 -29.64 -10.56
C THR A 238 -1.21 -28.64 -9.45
N PHE A 239 -1.20 -27.33 -9.73
CA PHE A 239 -1.50 -26.32 -8.70
C PHE A 239 -2.92 -26.40 -8.17
N VAL A 240 -3.90 -26.67 -9.05
CA VAL A 240 -5.30 -26.85 -8.62
C VAL A 240 -5.44 -28.11 -7.80
N VAL A 241 -4.87 -29.22 -8.27
CA VAL A 241 -4.93 -30.51 -7.56
C VAL A 241 -4.30 -30.39 -6.17
N ASP A 242 -3.11 -29.78 -6.08
CA ASP A 242 -2.43 -29.58 -4.80
C ASP A 242 -3.21 -28.64 -3.88
N LEU A 243 -3.77 -27.55 -4.41
CA LEU A 243 -4.62 -26.63 -3.64
C LEU A 243 -5.85 -27.33 -3.08
N MET A 244 -6.54 -28.15 -3.89
CA MET A 244 -7.72 -28.91 -3.48
C MET A 244 -7.38 -29.95 -2.42
N ASN A 245 -6.26 -30.66 -2.58
CA ASN A 245 -5.76 -31.59 -1.56
C ASN A 245 -5.48 -30.88 -0.23
N GLU A 246 -4.86 -29.70 -0.26
CA GLU A 246 -4.62 -28.92 0.96
C GLU A 246 -5.91 -28.41 1.60
N LEU A 247 -6.93 -28.03 0.82
CA LEU A 247 -8.25 -27.69 1.35
C LEU A 247 -8.89 -28.88 2.09
N VAL A 248 -8.75 -30.09 1.54
CA VAL A 248 -9.23 -31.32 2.19
C VAL A 248 -8.48 -31.56 3.50
N GLU A 249 -7.15 -31.55 3.48
CA GLU A 249 -6.34 -31.81 4.69
C GLU A 249 -6.60 -30.76 5.78
N LYS A 250 -6.69 -29.48 5.41
CA LYS A 250 -6.78 -28.37 6.36
C LYS A 250 -8.19 -28.15 6.89
N PHE A 251 -9.20 -28.23 6.02
CA PHE A 251 -10.58 -27.86 6.35
C PHE A 251 -11.53 -29.05 6.40
N CYS A 252 -11.53 -29.94 5.40
CA CYS A 252 -12.43 -31.11 5.41
C CYS A 252 -12.15 -32.05 6.60
N ARG A 253 -10.87 -32.33 6.85
CA ARG A 253 -10.41 -33.19 7.96
C ARG A 253 -10.20 -32.42 9.27
N CYS A 254 -10.62 -31.16 9.34
CA CYS A 254 -10.44 -30.34 10.53
C CYS A 254 -11.17 -30.95 11.73
N HIS A 255 -10.47 -31.02 12.88
CA HIS A 255 -11.06 -31.49 14.14
C HIS A 255 -12.20 -30.59 14.63
N LYS A 256 -12.15 -29.28 14.33
CA LYS A 256 -13.20 -28.33 14.66
C LYS A 256 -14.30 -28.36 13.61
N TRP A 257 -15.56 -28.40 14.07
CA TRP A 257 -16.72 -28.34 13.19
C TRP A 257 -16.71 -27.09 12.28
N SER A 258 -16.20 -25.96 12.78
CA SER A 258 -16.10 -24.71 12.01
C SER A 258 -15.18 -24.83 10.80
N GLY A 259 -14.09 -25.62 10.90
CA GLY A 259 -13.20 -25.88 9.77
C GLY A 259 -13.87 -26.78 8.73
N ARG A 260 -14.58 -27.81 9.18
CA ARG A 260 -15.36 -28.67 8.28
C ARG A 260 -16.48 -27.90 7.57
N GLN A 261 -17.13 -26.98 8.27
CA GLN A 261 -18.11 -26.09 7.66
C GLN A 261 -17.48 -25.14 6.64
N THR A 262 -16.29 -24.58 6.93
CA THR A 262 -15.53 -23.79 5.96
C THR A 262 -15.29 -24.58 4.67
N PHE A 263 -14.90 -25.86 4.76
CA PHE A 263 -14.70 -26.70 3.58
C PHE A 263 -15.98 -26.80 2.73
N VAL A 264 -17.11 -27.08 3.36
CA VAL A 264 -18.42 -27.18 2.67
C VAL A 264 -18.76 -25.88 1.95
N PHE A 265 -18.56 -24.72 2.59
CA PHE A 265 -18.85 -23.43 1.95
C PHE A 265 -17.87 -23.08 0.82
N ILE A 266 -16.60 -23.47 0.93
CA ILE A 266 -15.65 -23.34 -0.18
C ILE A 266 -16.10 -24.20 -1.37
N CYS A 267 -16.46 -25.47 -1.13
CA CYS A 267 -17.01 -26.36 -2.16
C CYS A 267 -18.28 -25.79 -2.80
N GLN A 268 -19.20 -25.24 -1.99
CA GLN A 268 -20.40 -24.58 -2.49
C GLN A 268 -20.04 -23.40 -3.39
N THR A 269 -19.13 -22.53 -2.95
CA THR A 269 -18.72 -21.33 -3.72
C THR A 269 -18.05 -21.70 -5.05
N ILE A 270 -17.14 -22.69 -5.04
CA ILE A 270 -16.48 -23.21 -6.25
C ILE A 270 -17.49 -23.74 -7.27
N SER A 271 -18.53 -24.44 -6.78
CA SER A 271 -19.59 -25.01 -7.61
C SER A 271 -20.53 -23.92 -8.17
N GLU A 272 -20.96 -22.97 -7.33
CA GLU A 272 -21.85 -21.88 -7.74
C GLU A 272 -21.19 -20.90 -8.74
N ASP A 273 -19.87 -20.73 -8.65
CA ASP A 273 -19.08 -19.85 -9.53
C ASP A 273 -18.57 -20.53 -10.81
N ASP A 274 -18.91 -21.82 -11.03
CA ASP A 274 -18.43 -22.65 -12.14
C ASP A 274 -16.88 -22.59 -12.30
N CYS A 275 -16.14 -22.61 -11.19
CA CYS A 275 -14.69 -22.46 -11.22
C CYS A 275 -13.96 -23.66 -11.83
N LEU A 276 -14.57 -24.84 -11.75
CA LEU A 276 -14.09 -26.09 -12.31
C LEU A 276 -15.24 -26.83 -13.00
N PRO A 277 -14.99 -27.54 -14.11
CA PRO A 277 -15.94 -28.51 -14.63
C PRO A 277 -16.30 -29.57 -13.58
N MET A 278 -17.56 -30.00 -13.56
CA MET A 278 -18.05 -30.94 -12.54
C MET A 278 -17.32 -32.29 -12.53
N ASP A 279 -16.79 -32.75 -13.67
CA ASP A 279 -15.96 -33.96 -13.76
C ASP A 279 -14.58 -33.80 -13.13
N GLN A 280 -14.06 -32.57 -13.08
CA GLN A 280 -12.80 -32.25 -12.39
C GLN A 280 -13.01 -31.96 -10.91
N PHE A 281 -14.20 -31.49 -10.53
CA PHE A 281 -14.54 -31.18 -9.15
C PHE A 281 -14.94 -32.42 -8.31
N ALA A 282 -15.63 -33.38 -8.93
CA ALA A 282 -16.14 -34.59 -8.27
C ALA A 282 -15.03 -35.58 -7.87
#